data_AF-A0A7K1EIZ7-F1
#
_entry.id   AF-A0A7K1EIZ7-F1
#
_cell.length_a   1.000
_cell.length_b   1.000
_cell.length_c   1.000
_cell.angle_alpha   90.00
_cell.angle_beta   90.00
_cell.angle_gamma   90.00
#
_symmetry.space_group_name_H-M   'P 1'
#
loop_
_entity.id
_entity.type
_entity.pdbx_description
1 polymer ?
#
loop_
_entity_poly.entity_id
_entity_poly.type
_entity_poly.pdbx_seq_one_letter_code
_entity_poly.pdbx_strand_id
1 'polypeptide(L)'
;MAIVDLIGSGLGLISNETHITPQWVEGLLKGSGDLEAHNSVTSVSTERIGEGVGVLSILQRVIPTYAQPTSAPTSFVVKYPTDDLTQRFTADALVLYIRELKFYAECAEQAPFKTAKCYGQA
;
A
#
# COMPACT_ATOMS: atom_id res chain seq x y z
N MET A 1 -5.06 -9.18 -12.42
CA MET A 1 -5.04 -7.72 -12.16
C MET A 1 -3.60 -7.32 -11.88
N ALA A 2 -3.10 -6.19 -12.37
CA ALA A 2 -1.68 -5.88 -12.23
C ALA A 2 -1.37 -5.38 -10.80
N ILE A 3 -0.48 -6.07 -10.10
CA ILE A 3 0.15 -5.57 -8.88
C ILE A 3 1.44 -4.87 -9.31
N VAL A 4 1.59 -3.60 -8.98
CA VAL A 4 2.81 -2.83 -9.27
C VAL A 4 3.97 -3.39 -8.45
N ASP A 5 5.03 -3.83 -9.12
CA ASP A 5 6.33 -4.06 -8.49
C ASP A 5 6.95 -2.71 -8.12
N LEU A 6 6.91 -2.36 -6.83
CA LEU A 6 7.39 -1.06 -6.37
C LEU A 6 8.91 -0.91 -6.54
N ILE A 7 9.68 -2.00 -6.55
CA ILE A 7 11.13 -1.95 -6.77
C ILE A 7 11.42 -1.58 -8.23
N GLY A 8 10.77 -2.27 -9.19
CA GLY A 8 10.96 -2.04 -10.62
C GLY A 8 10.26 -0.80 -11.18
N SER A 9 9.26 -0.26 -10.49
CA SER A 9 8.42 0.85 -10.99
C SER A 9 9.12 2.22 -11.03
N GLY A 10 10.18 2.42 -10.26
CA GLY A 10 10.80 3.74 -10.05
C GLY A 10 10.01 4.69 -9.15
N LEU A 11 8.88 4.26 -8.57
CA LEU A 11 8.10 5.06 -7.61
C LEU A 11 8.80 5.21 -6.26
N GLY A 12 9.69 4.29 -5.91
CA GLY A 12 10.40 4.27 -4.63
C GLY A 12 9.62 3.56 -3.53
N LEU A 13 10.34 3.21 -2.46
CA LEU A 13 9.79 2.48 -1.31
C LEU A 13 9.35 3.43 -0.19
N ILE A 14 8.26 3.06 0.46
CA ILE A 14 7.70 3.80 1.59
C ILE A 14 8.32 3.27 2.89
N SER A 15 8.93 4.17 3.66
CA SER A 15 9.44 3.87 5.01
C SER A 15 8.96 4.88 6.06
N ASN A 16 8.24 5.91 5.64
CA ASN A 16 7.57 6.89 6.49
C ASN A 16 6.42 7.54 5.71
N GLU A 17 5.55 8.28 6.39
CA GLU A 17 4.34 8.86 5.82
C GLU A 17 4.61 9.94 4.77
N THR A 18 5.72 10.68 4.87
CA THR A 18 6.03 11.78 3.96
C THR A 18 6.38 11.31 2.55
N HIS A 19 6.71 10.02 2.38
CA HIS A 19 6.91 9.42 1.06
C HIS A 19 5.59 9.18 0.32
N ILE A 20 4.44 9.18 1.01
CA ILE A 20 3.12 8.99 0.42
C ILE A 20 2.63 10.32 -0.19
N THR A 21 3.21 10.66 -1.34
CA THR A 21 2.92 11.90 -2.07
C THR A 21 1.81 11.71 -3.12
N PRO A 22 1.15 12.79 -3.59
CA PRO A 22 0.21 12.71 -4.71
C PRO A 22 0.82 12.03 -5.95
N GLN A 23 2.08 12.34 -6.27
CA GLN A 23 2.81 11.76 -7.41
C GLN A 23 3.01 10.25 -7.24
N TRP A 24 3.37 9.81 -6.03
CA TRP A 24 3.52 8.39 -5.73
C TRP A 24 2.18 7.65 -5.83
N VAL A 25 1.11 8.20 -5.26
CA VAL A 25 -0.23 7.60 -5.31
C VAL A 25 -0.77 7.55 -6.74
N GLU A 26 -0.58 8.62 -7.52
CA GLU A 26 -0.97 8.65 -8.94
C GLU A 26 -0.22 7.57 -9.73
N GLY A 27 1.10 7.47 -9.55
CA GLY A 27 1.92 6.48 -10.23
C GLY A 27 1.52 5.04 -9.87
N LEU A 28 1.24 4.79 -8.59
CA LEU A 28 0.75 3.50 -8.12
C LEU A 28 -0.58 3.13 -8.77
N LEU A 29 -1.58 4.01 -8.70
CA LEU A 29 -2.92 3.73 -9.20
C LEU A 29 -2.97 3.65 -10.73
N LYS A 30 -2.18 4.47 -11.45
CA LYS A 30 -2.03 4.33 -12.91
C LYS A 30 -1.32 3.03 -13.26
N GLY A 31 -0.26 2.68 -12.53
CA GLY A 31 0.49 1.43 -12.74
C GLY A 31 -0.34 0.17 -12.48
N SER A 32 -1.26 0.21 -11.52
CA SER A 32 -2.18 -0.91 -11.24
C SER A 32 -3.40 -0.94 -12.18
N GLY A 33 -3.61 0.12 -12.98
CA GLY A 33 -4.76 0.29 -13.86
C GLY A 33 -6.04 0.75 -13.14
N ASP A 34 -5.91 1.34 -11.95
CA ASP A 34 -7.00 1.80 -11.09
C ASP A 34 -7.29 3.30 -11.19
N LEU A 35 -6.46 4.05 -11.91
CA LEU A 35 -6.71 5.45 -12.24
C LEU A 35 -6.59 5.64 -13.75
N GLU A 36 -7.57 6.32 -14.35
CA GLU A 36 -7.60 6.57 -15.78
C GLU A 36 -6.40 7.45 -16.19
N ALA A 37 -5.83 7.18 -17.38
CA ALA A 37 -4.62 7.86 -17.85
C ALA A 37 -4.74 9.40 -17.92
N HIS A 38 -5.95 9.91 -18.17
CA HIS A 38 -6.25 11.34 -18.29
C HIS A 38 -6.54 12.02 -16.94
N ASN A 39 -6.67 11.25 -15.85
CA ASN A 39 -6.91 11.79 -14.52
C ASN A 39 -5.61 11.89 -13.72
N SER A 40 -5.65 12.59 -12.60
CA SER A 40 -4.50 12.85 -11.73
C SER A 40 -4.90 12.94 -10.27
N VAL A 41 -3.95 12.71 -9.38
CA VAL A 41 -4.12 12.91 -7.92
C VAL A 41 -3.64 14.30 -7.57
N THR A 42 -4.53 15.14 -7.04
CA THR A 42 -4.23 16.55 -6.73
C THR A 42 -3.73 16.75 -5.30
N SER A 43 -4.18 15.91 -4.38
CA SER A 43 -3.73 15.91 -2.99
C SER A 43 -3.93 14.54 -2.35
N VAL A 44 -3.26 14.31 -1.24
CA VAL A 44 -3.38 13.09 -0.43
C VAL A 44 -3.47 13.51 1.03
N SER A 45 -4.41 12.91 1.75
CA SER A 45 -4.43 12.91 3.22
C SER A 45 -4.06 11.53 3.73
N THR A 46 -3.34 11.48 4.84
CA THR A 46 -2.95 10.24 5.52
C THR A 46 -3.44 10.25 6.96
N GLU A 47 -3.99 9.12 7.39
CA GLU A 47 -4.40 8.88 8.78
C GLU A 47 -3.67 7.63 9.28
N ARG A 48 -2.91 7.80 10.37
CA ARG A 48 -2.27 6.68 11.06
C ARG A 48 -3.37 5.80 11.68
N ILE A 49 -3.36 4.51 11.35
CA ILE A 49 -4.33 3.55 11.87
C ILE A 49 -3.62 2.29 12.38
N GLY A 50 -4.37 1.45 13.13
CA GLY A 50 -3.87 0.17 13.63
C GLY A 50 -2.61 0.36 14.46
N GLU A 51 -2.73 1.10 15.56
CA GLU A 51 -1.63 1.44 16.45
C GLU A 51 -1.73 0.70 17.80
N GLY A 52 -0.64 0.72 18.58
CA GLY A 52 -0.58 0.17 19.93
C GLY A 52 0.26 -1.10 20.04
N VAL A 53 0.13 -1.78 21.18
CA VAL A 53 0.92 -2.97 21.52
C VAL A 53 0.54 -4.14 20.62
N GLY A 54 1.55 -4.83 20.07
CA GLY A 54 1.36 -6.00 19.21
C GLY A 54 1.18 -5.67 17.73
N VAL A 55 1.23 -4.39 17.35
CA VAL A 55 1.27 -3.96 15.96
C VAL A 55 2.70 -4.13 15.43
N LEU A 56 2.86 -4.84 14.31
CA LEU A 56 4.17 -5.20 13.75
C LEU A 56 4.49 -4.47 12.44
N SER A 57 3.72 -3.43 12.12
CA SER A 57 3.85 -2.63 10.90
C SER A 57 3.25 -1.24 11.10
N ILE A 58 3.74 -0.27 10.33
CA ILE A 58 3.07 1.01 10.19
C ILE A 58 1.99 0.88 9.13
N LEU A 59 0.77 1.33 9.45
CA LEU A 59 -0.38 1.42 8.56
C LEU A 59 -0.81 2.89 8.46
N GLN A 60 -0.94 3.34 7.22
CA GLN A 60 -1.46 4.66 6.87
C GLN A 60 -2.71 4.44 6.00
N ARG A 61 -3.86 4.94 6.42
CA ARG A 61 -5.01 5.09 5.53
C ARG A 61 -4.74 6.31 4.64
N VAL A 62 -4.74 6.07 3.34
CA VAL A 62 -4.49 7.08 2.31
C VAL A 62 -5.81 7.46 1.67
N ILE A 63 -6.09 8.76 1.61
CA ILE A 63 -7.31 9.34 1.04
C ILE A 63 -6.88 10.32 -0.07
N PRO A 64 -6.88 9.88 -1.34
CA PRO A 64 -6.54 10.72 -2.47
C PRO A 64 -7.71 11.66 -2.87
N THR A 65 -7.36 12.85 -3.32
CA THR A 65 -8.27 13.74 -4.07
C THR A 65 -7.92 13.66 -5.54
N TYR A 66 -8.91 13.48 -6.41
CA TYR A 66 -8.73 13.37 -7.85
C TYR A 66 -9.12 14.66 -8.57
N ALA A 67 -8.47 14.94 -9.70
CA ALA A 67 -8.76 16.12 -10.52
C ALA A 67 -10.11 16.02 -11.24
N GLN A 68 -10.54 14.81 -11.60
CA GLN A 68 -11.79 14.53 -12.30
C GLN A 68 -12.57 13.40 -11.60
N PRO A 69 -13.90 13.29 -11.81
CA PRO A 69 -14.67 12.14 -11.38
C PRO A 69 -14.07 10.82 -11.89
N THR A 70 -14.03 9.79 -11.05
CA THR A 70 -13.40 8.50 -11.35
C THR A 70 -14.02 7.38 -10.51
N SER A 71 -13.83 6.14 -10.94
CA SER A 71 -14.10 4.94 -10.14
C SER A 71 -12.91 4.47 -9.30
N ALA A 72 -11.78 5.20 -9.33
CA ALA A 72 -10.61 4.94 -8.50
C ALA A 72 -10.97 4.89 -6.99
N PRO A 73 -10.18 4.19 -6.16
CA PRO A 73 -10.50 4.03 -4.75
C PRO A 73 -10.59 5.36 -4.01
N THR A 74 -11.62 5.52 -3.19
CA THR A 74 -11.79 6.70 -2.31
C THR A 74 -10.84 6.66 -1.11
N SER A 75 -10.35 5.47 -0.74
CA SER A 75 -9.26 5.28 0.21
C SER A 75 -8.60 3.92 0.03
N PHE A 76 -7.36 3.79 0.49
CA PHE A 76 -6.65 2.52 0.58
C PHE A 76 -5.66 2.54 1.75
N VAL A 77 -4.98 1.42 2.01
CA VAL A 77 -3.99 1.30 3.09
C VAL A 77 -2.61 1.14 2.48
N VAL A 78 -1.65 1.91 3.01
CA VAL A 78 -0.22 1.68 2.80
C VAL A 78 0.35 1.08 4.08
N LYS A 79 1.04 -0.05 3.93
CA LYS A 79 1.68 -0.78 5.01
C LYS A 79 3.17 -0.85 4.77
N TYR A 80 3.96 -0.52 5.80
CA TYR A 80 5.42 -0.61 5.76
C TYR A 80 5.98 -1.07 7.12
N PRO A 81 7.25 -1.53 7.17
CA PRO A 81 7.83 -2.02 8.41
C PRO A 81 7.80 -0.99 9.54
N THR A 82 7.66 -1.49 10.77
CA THR A 82 7.82 -0.68 11.99
C THR A 82 9.30 -0.30 12.21
N ASP A 83 9.53 0.85 12.83
CA ASP A 83 10.82 1.34 13.27
C ASP A 83 11.15 0.94 14.73
N ASP A 84 10.16 0.46 15.49
CA ASP A 84 10.41 -0.15 16.80
C ASP A 84 11.20 -1.45 16.65
N LEU A 85 12.40 -1.48 17.24
CA LEU A 85 13.34 -2.59 17.06
C LEU A 85 12.80 -3.93 17.61
N THR A 86 12.00 -3.91 18.66
CA THR A 86 11.46 -5.14 19.29
C THR A 86 10.36 -5.75 18.42
N GLN A 87 9.45 -4.91 17.95
CA GLN A 87 8.41 -5.30 17.01
C GLN A 87 9.02 -5.73 15.67
N ARG A 88 10.03 -5.00 15.18
CA ARG A 88 10.73 -5.34 13.94
C ARG A 88 11.41 -6.70 14.03
N PHE A 89 12.14 -6.97 15.11
CA PHE A 89 12.73 -8.28 15.37
C PHE A 89 11.69 -9.39 15.35
N THR A 90 10.53 -9.17 16.00
CA THR A 90 9.44 -10.15 16.04
C THR A 90 8.84 -10.39 14.65
N ALA A 91 8.60 -9.33 13.87
CA ALA A 91 8.06 -9.41 12.53
C ALA A 91 8.99 -10.19 11.58
N ASP A 92 10.30 -9.96 11.70
CA ASP A 92 11.32 -10.63 10.91
C ASP A 92 11.47 -12.11 11.31
N ALA A 93 11.50 -12.41 12.62
CA ALA A 93 11.56 -13.79 13.13
C ALA A 93 10.36 -14.64 12.70
N LEU A 94 9.18 -14.01 12.57
CA LEU A 94 7.95 -14.66 12.10
C LEU A 94 7.74 -14.54 10.57
N VAL A 95 8.69 -13.94 9.85
CA VAL A 95 8.68 -13.71 8.40
C VAL A 95 7.36 -13.10 7.89
N LEU A 96 6.80 -12.14 8.63
CA LEU A 96 5.46 -11.61 8.36
C LEU A 96 5.39 -10.85 7.04
N TYR A 97 6.40 -10.02 6.73
CA TYR A 97 6.39 -9.20 5.52
C TYR A 97 6.40 -10.08 4.26
N ILE A 98 7.34 -11.01 4.15
CA ILE A 98 7.43 -11.89 2.97
C ILE A 98 6.22 -12.83 2.85
N ARG A 99 5.62 -13.27 3.97
CA ARG A 99 4.39 -14.06 3.95
C ARG A 99 3.22 -13.27 3.37
N GLU A 100 3.11 -11.99 3.69
CA GLU A 100 2.06 -11.11 3.15
C GLU A 100 2.26 -10.86 1.65
N LEU A 101 3.48 -10.58 1.22
CA LEU A 101 3.81 -10.42 -0.21
C LEU A 101 3.44 -11.68 -1.02
N LYS A 102 3.83 -12.86 -0.52
CA LYS A 102 3.48 -14.14 -1.14
C LYS A 102 1.98 -14.41 -1.10
N PHE A 103 1.30 -14.05 -0.01
CA PHE A 103 -0.15 -14.23 0.07
C PHE A 103 -0.86 -13.47 -1.05
N TYR A 104 -0.54 -12.19 -1.27
CA TYR A 104 -1.16 -11.42 -2.36
C TYR A 104 -0.72 -11.86 -3.76
N ALA A 105 0.52 -12.31 -3.92
CA ALA A 105 1.03 -12.79 -5.20
C ALA A 105 0.46 -14.16 -5.62
N GLU A 106 0.25 -15.08 -4.67
CA GLU A 106 0.04 -16.50 -4.97
C GLU A 106 -1.31 -17.05 -4.44
N CYS A 107 -1.85 -16.48 -3.35
CA CYS A 107 -2.95 -17.09 -2.61
C CYS A 107 -4.26 -16.28 -2.63
N ALA A 108 -4.17 -14.95 -2.69
CA ALA A 108 -5.31 -14.06 -2.41
C ALA A 108 -6.50 -14.25 -3.38
N GLU A 109 -6.23 -14.58 -4.65
CA GLU A 109 -7.27 -14.85 -5.66
C GLU A 109 -8.03 -16.16 -5.40
N GLN A 110 -7.43 -17.10 -4.67
CA GLN A 110 -8.01 -18.41 -4.35
C GLN A 110 -8.58 -18.47 -2.93
N ALA A 111 -8.47 -17.38 -2.16
CA ALA A 111 -8.93 -17.35 -0.78
C ALA A 111 -10.47 -17.53 -0.72
N PRO A 112 -11.00 -18.34 0.21
CA PRO A 112 -12.44 -18.58 0.33
C PRO A 112 -13.20 -17.41 0.99
N PHE A 113 -12.54 -16.26 1.13
CA PHE A 113 -13.06 -15.05 1.76
C PHE A 113 -12.60 -13.82 0.99
N LYS A 114 -13.29 -12.70 1.20
CA LYS A 114 -12.94 -11.43 0.56
C LYS A 114 -11.57 -10.95 1.06
N THR A 115 -10.65 -10.74 0.13
CA THR A 115 -9.35 -10.11 0.36
C THR A 115 -9.40 -8.64 -0.04
N ALA A 116 -8.49 -7.83 0.54
CA ALA A 116 -8.27 -6.48 0.03
C ALA A 116 -7.61 -6.56 -1.35
N LYS A 117 -7.91 -5.60 -2.23
CA LYS A 117 -7.18 -5.48 -3.49
C LYS A 117 -5.76 -4.95 -3.20
N CYS A 118 -4.75 -5.65 -3.70
CA CYS A 118 -3.36 -5.17 -3.68
C CYS A 118 -3.09 -4.36 -4.97
N TYR A 119 -2.65 -3.11 -4.82
CA TYR A 119 -2.31 -2.23 -5.94
C TYR A 119 -0.81 -2.31 -6.29
N GLY A 120 0.04 -2.51 -5.29
CA GLY A 120 1.49 -2.60 -5.45
C GLY A 120 2.17 -3.16 -4.21
N GLN A 121 3.34 -3.75 -4.39
CA GLN A 121 4.12 -4.37 -3.33
C GLN A 121 5.62 -4.43 -3.68
N ALA A 122 6.47 -4.60 -2.67
CA ALA A 122 7.93 -4.76 -2.79
C ALA A 122 8.47 -5.60 -1.62
#